data_AF-A0A7W1UWW5-F1
#
_entry.id   AF-A0A7W1UWW5-F1
#
_cell.length_a   1.000
_cell.length_b   1.000
_cell.length_c   1.000
_cell.angle_alpha   90.00
_cell.angle_beta   90.00
_cell.angle_gamma   90.00
#
_symmetry.space_group_name_H-M   'P 1'
#
loop_
_entity.id
_entity.type
_entity.pdbx_description
1 polymer ?
#
loop_
_entity_poly.entity_id
_entity_poly.type
_entity_poly.pdbx_seq_one_letter_code
_entity_poly.pdbx_strand_id
1 'polypeptide(L)'
;MSWAAHEFENYLLQKEFTRDGWIRPSFLAIVLGTFGPDLFTKAFVYSSDEPARFHRAWPGLGFTHSFLFGVVFAVLVLWLTKSRSWAIGIVIGQWGHVLTDMGDSAGVMPFFPFSIEPVTIGLWTHSAIEGRYGDAAAYYSGPGALWDFGWMVVTLIFAWKALTAGYFRQVIVPADPRAWGWLHRKLRLPERALLLVYRGIFFYALGRMISWFLFARFDAKTPFQPVWGGPLYVEGADLSDASFVEVCIRTAIGGAAFFAALYLAWRLFIRRLWDLGTNPPSMLNLRSDVEEGAPLFAGAETSTSRSTP
;
A
#
# COMPACT_ATOMS: atom_id res chain seq x y z
N MET A 1 12.57 -0.69 2.83
CA MET A 1 12.27 -0.53 1.40
C MET A 1 12.03 -1.92 0.87
N SER A 2 10.76 -2.33 0.86
CA SER A 2 10.40 -3.57 0.19
C SER A 2 10.26 -3.35 -1.32
N TRP A 3 10.58 -4.39 -2.07
CA TRP A 3 10.55 -4.40 -3.53
C TRP A 3 9.45 -5.29 -4.10
N ALA A 4 8.59 -5.94 -3.34
CA ALA A 4 7.41 -6.64 -3.89
C ALA A 4 6.31 -6.91 -2.86
N ALA A 5 6.65 -6.93 -1.57
CA ALA A 5 5.67 -7.19 -0.51
C ALA A 5 4.48 -6.22 -0.58
N HIS A 6 4.75 -4.95 -0.86
CA HIS A 6 3.74 -3.89 -1.02
C HIS A 6 2.63 -4.21 -2.02
N GLU A 7 2.91 -4.99 -3.06
CA GLU A 7 1.90 -5.42 -4.02
C GLU A 7 1.16 -6.68 -3.59
N PHE A 8 1.85 -7.61 -2.93
CA PHE A 8 1.25 -8.86 -2.45
C PHE A 8 0.31 -8.61 -1.26
N GLU A 9 0.75 -7.81 -0.29
CA GLU A 9 0.00 -7.53 0.94
C GLU A 9 -1.35 -6.87 0.67
N ASN A 10 -1.47 -6.08 -0.42
CA ASN A 10 -2.71 -5.42 -0.81
C ASN A 10 -3.89 -6.38 -0.95
N TYR A 11 -3.67 -7.60 -1.44
CA TYR A 11 -4.73 -8.61 -1.59
C TYR A 11 -5.17 -9.17 -0.24
N LEU A 12 -4.22 -9.39 0.67
CA LEU A 12 -4.53 -9.86 2.03
C LEU A 12 -5.24 -8.76 2.83
N LEU A 13 -4.71 -7.53 2.79
CA LEU A 13 -5.30 -6.36 3.45
C LEU A 13 -6.74 -6.15 2.96
N GLN A 14 -6.98 -6.13 1.65
CA GLN A 14 -8.32 -5.99 1.12
C GLN A 14 -9.26 -7.10 1.62
N LYS A 15 -8.78 -8.34 1.63
CA LYS A 15 -9.58 -9.49 2.07
C LYS A 15 -9.94 -9.42 3.56
N GLU A 16 -8.96 -9.20 4.42
CA GLU A 16 -9.17 -9.22 5.88
C GLU A 16 -10.07 -8.07 6.31
N PHE A 17 -9.85 -6.85 5.79
CA PHE A 17 -10.70 -5.70 6.10
C PHE A 17 -12.10 -5.73 5.44
N THR A 18 -12.39 -6.75 4.62
CA THR A 18 -13.72 -6.96 4.02
C THR A 18 -14.55 -8.02 4.75
N ARG A 19 -13.97 -8.72 5.74
CA ARG A 19 -14.59 -9.91 6.36
C ARG A 19 -15.77 -9.61 7.28
N ASP A 20 -15.75 -8.50 8.02
CA ASP A 20 -16.60 -8.32 9.21
C ASP A 20 -17.74 -7.28 9.04
N GLY A 21 -18.27 -7.11 7.83
CA GLY A 21 -19.41 -6.20 7.60
C GLY A 21 -19.09 -4.71 7.80
N TRP A 22 -17.82 -4.37 8.01
CA TRP A 22 -17.33 -3.01 8.05
C TRP A 22 -17.29 -2.38 6.66
N ILE A 23 -16.89 -1.11 6.58
CA ILE A 23 -16.71 -0.40 5.32
C ILE A 23 -15.63 -1.11 4.53
N ARG A 24 -16.00 -1.64 3.36
CA ARG A 24 -15.07 -2.35 2.49
C ARG A 24 -14.08 -1.36 1.88
N PRO A 25 -12.77 -1.48 2.11
CA PRO A 25 -11.79 -0.57 1.52
C PRO A 25 -11.74 -0.77 0.00
N SER A 26 -11.54 0.33 -0.74
CA SER A 26 -11.27 0.24 -2.17
C SER A 26 -9.88 -0.36 -2.38
N PHE A 27 -9.80 -1.41 -3.20
CA PHE A 27 -8.51 -2.00 -3.57
C PHE A 27 -7.59 -1.00 -4.27
N LEU A 28 -8.14 -0.15 -5.15
CA LEU A 28 -7.36 0.88 -5.86
C LEU A 28 -6.83 1.94 -4.87
N ALA A 29 -7.61 2.27 -3.85
CA ALA A 29 -7.17 3.17 -2.80
C ALA A 29 -6.10 2.56 -1.91
N ILE A 30 -6.18 1.26 -1.59
CA ILE A 30 -5.09 0.54 -0.90
C ILE A 30 -3.81 0.65 -1.73
N VAL A 31 -3.86 0.27 -3.01
CA VAL A 31 -2.69 0.33 -3.92
C VAL A 31 -2.11 1.74 -4.01
N LEU A 32 -2.96 2.76 -4.12
CA LEU A 32 -2.52 4.16 -4.16
C LEU A 32 -1.88 4.58 -2.83
N GLY A 33 -2.45 4.16 -1.70
CA GLY A 33 -1.90 4.41 -0.36
C GLY A 33 -0.54 3.77 -0.19
N THR A 34 -0.39 2.52 -0.64
CA THR A 34 0.86 1.78 -0.57
C THR A 34 1.94 2.42 -1.44
N PHE A 35 1.65 2.79 -2.70
CA PHE A 35 2.66 3.43 -3.55
C PHE A 35 2.91 4.90 -3.25
N GLY A 36 1.99 5.55 -2.53
CA GLY A 36 2.01 6.99 -2.25
C GLY A 36 3.37 7.47 -1.72
N PRO A 37 3.88 6.95 -0.59
CA PRO A 37 5.13 7.42 0.00
C PRO A 37 6.30 7.43 -0.97
N ASP A 38 6.44 6.36 -1.75
CA ASP A 38 7.55 6.17 -2.67
C ASP A 38 7.40 6.92 -4.00
N LEU A 39 6.19 7.23 -4.45
CA LEU A 39 5.97 8.08 -5.62
C LEU A 39 6.55 9.49 -5.41
N PHE A 40 6.56 9.98 -4.18
CA PHE A 40 7.14 11.28 -3.85
C PHE A 40 8.66 11.23 -3.70
N THR A 41 9.24 10.09 -3.31
CA THR A 41 10.66 10.00 -2.95
C THR A 41 11.50 9.26 -4.00
N LYS A 42 11.15 8.02 -4.37
CA LYS A 42 12.06 7.09 -5.08
C LYS A 42 12.56 7.61 -6.43
N ALA A 43 11.78 8.43 -7.13
CA ALA A 43 12.21 9.04 -8.40
C ALA A 43 13.39 10.02 -8.23
N PHE A 44 13.56 10.57 -7.03
CA PHE A 44 14.53 11.63 -6.72
C PHE A 44 15.60 11.21 -5.72
N VAL A 45 15.39 10.10 -4.98
CA VAL A 45 16.31 9.61 -3.93
C VAL A 45 17.73 9.43 -4.44
N TYR A 46 17.90 8.72 -5.57
CA TYR A 46 19.22 8.42 -6.11
C TYR A 46 19.89 9.60 -6.82
N SER A 47 19.23 10.76 -6.89
CA SER A 47 19.81 12.02 -7.36
C SER A 47 20.16 12.99 -6.22
N SER A 48 19.93 12.60 -4.97
CA SER A 48 20.26 13.38 -3.78
C SER A 48 21.71 13.12 -3.33
N ASP A 49 22.34 14.12 -2.72
CA ASP A 49 23.68 13.99 -2.11
C ASP A 49 23.64 13.08 -0.87
N GLU A 50 22.52 13.08 -0.13
CA GLU A 50 22.25 12.20 1.01
C GLU A 50 20.97 11.37 0.73
N PRO A 51 21.04 10.28 -0.06
CA PRO A 51 19.86 9.54 -0.51
C PRO A 51 18.98 8.99 0.63
N ALA A 52 19.59 8.33 1.62
CA ALA A 52 18.86 7.74 2.74
C ALA A 52 18.14 8.82 3.57
N ARG A 53 18.84 9.92 3.89
CA ARG A 53 18.26 11.03 4.65
C ARG A 53 17.15 11.73 3.87
N PHE A 54 17.34 11.96 2.58
CA PHE A 54 16.30 12.54 1.72
C PHE A 54 15.06 11.65 1.65
N HIS A 55 15.24 10.32 1.54
CA HIS A 55 14.12 9.36 1.48
C HIS A 55 13.38 9.26 2.82
N ARG A 56 14.10 9.11 3.94
CA ARG A 56 13.54 8.59 5.19
C ARG A 56 13.54 9.55 6.38
N ALA A 57 14.32 10.63 6.32
CA ALA A 57 14.53 11.53 7.45
C ALA A 57 14.01 12.95 7.18
N TRP A 58 14.24 13.83 8.15
CA TRP A 58 13.97 15.26 8.11
C TRP A 58 15.25 16.06 8.41
N PRO A 59 15.54 17.17 7.70
CA PRO A 59 14.83 17.69 6.52
C PRO A 59 15.03 16.76 5.31
N GLY A 60 13.92 16.47 4.61
CA GLY A 60 13.82 15.49 3.54
C GLY A 60 12.36 15.17 3.22
N LEU A 61 12.11 14.15 2.41
CA LEU A 61 10.76 13.66 2.12
C LEU A 61 10.35 12.49 3.03
N GLY A 62 11.11 12.19 4.09
CA GLY A 62 10.79 11.13 5.04
C GLY A 62 9.43 11.27 5.74
N PHE A 63 8.84 12.47 5.75
CA PHE A 63 7.50 12.68 6.27
C PHE A 63 6.43 11.89 5.50
N THR A 64 6.66 11.50 4.25
CA THR A 64 5.71 10.70 3.47
C THR A 64 5.62 9.25 3.99
N HIS A 65 6.61 8.80 4.76
CA HIS A 65 6.64 7.52 5.47
C HIS A 65 6.21 7.65 6.95
N SER A 66 5.32 8.61 7.24
CA SER A 66 4.69 8.75 8.56
C SER A 66 3.22 8.31 8.53
N PHE A 67 2.67 7.87 9.67
CA PHE A 67 1.25 7.52 9.75
C PHE A 67 0.33 8.72 9.56
N LEU A 68 0.78 9.91 9.97
CA LEU A 68 0.02 11.14 9.80
C LEU A 68 -0.14 11.51 8.32
N PHE A 69 0.89 11.27 7.49
CA PHE A 69 0.78 11.49 6.05
C PHE A 69 -0.36 10.68 5.43
N GLY A 70 -0.48 9.39 5.77
CA GLY A 70 -1.60 8.56 5.34
C GLY A 70 -2.96 9.10 5.80
N VAL A 71 -3.06 9.60 7.04
CA VAL A 71 -4.29 10.21 7.56
C VAL A 71 -4.64 11.51 6.83
N VAL A 72 -3.67 12.40 6.63
CA VAL A 72 -3.88 13.67 5.92
C VAL A 72 -4.33 13.41 4.48
N PHE A 73 -3.67 12.46 3.80
CA PHE A 73 -4.05 12.11 2.44
C PHE A 73 -5.45 11.49 2.38
N ALA A 74 -5.78 10.58 3.31
CA ALA A 74 -7.10 10.00 3.41
C ALA A 74 -8.20 11.02 3.72
N VAL A 75 -7.94 11.99 4.60
CA VAL A 75 -8.86 13.11 4.90
C VAL A 75 -9.08 13.98 3.66
N LEU A 76 -8.02 14.29 2.91
CA LEU A 76 -8.12 15.03 1.65
C LEU A 76 -9.00 14.28 0.64
N VAL A 77 -8.74 12.99 0.45
CA VAL A 77 -9.55 12.13 -0.44
C VAL A 77 -11.00 12.05 0.04
N LEU A 78 -11.24 11.89 1.34
CA LEU A 78 -12.57 11.88 1.92
C LEU A 78 -13.29 13.21 1.68
N TRP A 79 -12.59 14.34 1.85
CA TRP A 79 -13.16 15.66 1.63
C TRP A 79 -13.55 15.87 0.16
N LEU A 80 -12.69 15.48 -0.79
CA LEU A 80 -12.91 15.66 -2.23
C LEU A 80 -13.95 14.68 -2.80
N THR A 81 -13.90 13.41 -2.42
CA THR A 81 -14.69 12.34 -3.05
C THR A 81 -15.91 11.91 -2.23
N LYS A 82 -15.94 12.28 -0.95
CA LYS A 82 -16.88 11.78 0.06
C LYS A 82 -16.88 10.25 0.19
N SER A 83 -15.83 9.57 -0.28
CA SER A 83 -15.77 8.10 -0.26
C SER A 83 -15.04 7.58 0.97
N ARG A 84 -15.77 6.94 1.88
CA ARG A 84 -15.18 6.31 3.07
C ARG A 84 -14.30 5.12 2.71
N SER A 85 -14.71 4.32 1.71
CA SER A 85 -13.92 3.19 1.21
C SER A 85 -12.58 3.59 0.65
N TRP A 86 -12.50 4.74 -0.01
CA TRP A 86 -11.22 5.29 -0.46
C TRP A 86 -10.39 5.80 0.69
N ALA A 87 -10.98 6.58 1.61
CA ALA A 87 -10.26 7.11 2.76
C ALA A 87 -9.63 5.99 3.59
N ILE A 88 -10.40 4.95 3.94
CA ILE A 88 -9.89 3.79 4.67
C ILE A 88 -8.83 3.04 3.85
N GLY A 89 -9.07 2.82 2.56
CA GLY A 89 -8.11 2.13 1.70
C GLY A 89 -6.75 2.84 1.68
N ILE A 90 -6.73 4.17 1.56
CA ILE A 90 -5.50 4.97 1.63
C ILE A 90 -4.78 4.79 2.95
N VAL A 91 -5.49 4.89 4.08
CA VAL A 91 -4.87 4.70 5.42
C VAL A 91 -4.27 3.31 5.53
N ILE A 92 -5.02 2.26 5.16
CA ILE A 92 -4.57 0.87 5.26
C ILE A 92 -3.32 0.63 4.40
N GLY A 93 -3.36 1.03 3.13
CA GLY A 93 -2.23 0.84 2.22
C GLY A 93 -1.00 1.63 2.66
N GLN A 94 -1.17 2.89 3.03
CA GLN A 94 -0.05 3.74 3.46
C GLN A 94 0.53 3.28 4.79
N TRP A 95 -0.28 2.85 5.75
CA TRP A 95 0.23 2.32 7.02
C TRP A 95 0.92 0.97 6.81
N GLY A 96 0.40 0.10 5.93
CA GLY A 96 1.08 -1.14 5.52
C GLY A 96 2.46 -0.86 4.94
N HIS A 97 2.55 0.15 4.07
CA HIS A 97 3.82 0.62 3.50
C HIS A 97 4.82 1.03 4.59
N VAL A 98 4.39 1.91 5.50
CA VAL A 98 5.23 2.41 6.60
C VAL A 98 5.71 1.26 7.51
N LEU A 99 4.82 0.33 7.87
CA LEU A 99 5.15 -0.81 8.73
C LEU A 99 6.16 -1.75 8.09
N THR A 100 5.99 -2.07 6.80
CA THR A 100 6.95 -2.88 6.06
C THR A 100 8.30 -2.18 5.95
N ASP A 101 8.31 -0.86 5.81
CA ASP A 101 9.56 -0.09 5.72
C ASP A 101 10.32 0.07 7.03
N MET A 102 9.67 -0.09 8.19
CA MET A 102 10.37 -0.28 9.47
C MET A 102 11.28 -1.52 9.49
N GLY A 103 11.11 -2.46 8.55
CA GLY A 103 11.92 -3.65 8.46
C GLY A 103 13.36 -3.41 7.99
N ASP A 104 13.66 -2.29 7.32
CA ASP A 104 14.99 -2.02 6.80
C ASP A 104 15.88 -1.29 7.82
N SER A 105 17.21 -1.29 7.62
CA SER A 105 18.17 -0.64 8.53
C SER A 105 17.97 0.87 8.69
N ALA A 106 17.42 1.57 7.70
CA ALA A 106 17.22 3.02 7.75
C ALA A 106 15.99 3.40 8.59
N GLY A 107 14.97 2.54 8.59
CA GLY A 107 13.71 2.78 9.26
C GLY A 107 12.89 3.92 8.66
N VAL A 108 11.89 4.36 9.41
CA VAL A 108 10.96 5.43 9.04
C VAL A 108 10.62 6.28 10.26
N MET A 109 10.12 7.50 10.07
CA MET A 109 9.62 8.37 11.15
C MET A 109 8.09 8.21 11.32
N PRO A 110 7.58 7.16 11.98
CA PRO A 110 6.13 6.86 11.99
C PRO A 110 5.28 7.99 12.57
N PHE A 111 5.83 8.72 13.54
CA PHE A 111 5.12 9.73 14.32
C PHE A 111 5.50 11.17 13.95
N PHE A 112 6.13 11.39 12.79
CA PHE A 112 6.34 12.74 12.28
C PHE A 112 5.00 13.50 12.17
N PRO A 113 4.92 14.80 12.54
CA PRO A 113 6.02 15.69 12.99
C PRO A 113 6.26 15.68 14.51
N PHE A 114 5.58 14.82 15.27
CA PHE A 114 5.69 14.80 16.73
C PHE A 114 6.96 14.12 17.23
N SER A 115 7.56 13.28 16.38
CA SER A 115 8.91 12.74 16.55
C SER A 115 9.57 12.62 15.19
N ILE A 116 10.85 12.99 15.11
CA ILE A 116 11.72 12.76 13.95
C ILE A 116 12.56 11.49 14.10
N GLU A 117 12.31 10.71 15.16
CA GLU A 117 13.05 9.48 15.45
C GLU A 117 12.72 8.37 14.44
N PRO A 118 13.70 7.85 13.69
CA PRO A 118 13.51 6.68 12.85
C PRO A 118 13.28 5.44 13.71
N VAL A 119 12.27 4.67 13.36
CA VAL A 119 11.98 3.35 13.96
C VAL A 119 12.33 2.28 12.94
N THR A 120 13.22 1.38 13.36
CA THR A 120 13.69 0.25 12.57
C THR A 120 13.72 -1.04 13.41
N ILE A 121 13.47 -2.15 12.75
CA ILE A 121 13.66 -3.53 13.24
C ILE A 121 15.01 -4.10 12.72
N GLY A 122 15.61 -3.46 11.71
CA GLY A 122 16.91 -3.83 11.15
C GLY A 122 16.93 -5.24 10.56
N LEU A 123 15.80 -5.70 10.02
CA LEU A 123 15.68 -7.05 9.46
C LEU A 123 16.55 -7.21 8.20
N TRP A 124 16.61 -6.20 7.32
CA TRP A 124 17.49 -6.21 6.14
C TRP A 124 18.20 -4.87 5.93
N THR A 125 19.35 -4.92 5.25
CA THR A 125 20.14 -3.73 4.95
C THR A 125 19.50 -2.87 3.86
N HIS A 126 19.43 -1.56 4.10
CA HIS A 126 19.14 -0.56 3.07
C HIS A 126 20.26 0.48 3.06
N SER A 127 21.01 0.57 1.98
CA SER A 127 22.16 1.46 1.89
C SER A 127 21.80 2.84 1.33
N ALA A 128 20.98 2.87 0.27
CA ALA A 128 20.66 4.04 -0.54
C ALA A 128 21.86 4.63 -1.33
N ILE A 129 23.09 4.55 -0.82
CA ILE A 129 24.31 5.03 -1.47
C ILE A 129 24.75 4.10 -2.61
N GLU A 130 24.49 2.80 -2.50
CA GLU A 130 24.73 1.78 -3.53
C GLU A 130 23.89 1.99 -4.82
N GLY A 131 23.01 2.98 -4.82
CA GLY A 131 22.10 3.25 -5.91
C GLY A 131 21.04 2.18 -6.10
N ARG A 132 20.17 2.39 -7.10
CA ARG A 132 19.01 1.53 -7.35
C ARG A 132 19.36 0.05 -7.53
N TYR A 133 20.39 -0.22 -8.33
CA TYR A 133 20.78 -1.58 -8.67
C TYR A 133 21.52 -2.27 -7.52
N GLY A 134 22.40 -1.55 -6.82
CA GLY A 134 23.11 -2.08 -5.67
C GLY A 134 22.18 -2.36 -4.49
N ASP A 135 21.24 -1.45 -4.18
CA ASP A 135 20.20 -1.68 -3.17
C ASP A 135 19.30 -2.88 -3.53
N ALA A 136 18.93 -3.04 -4.81
CA ALA A 136 18.14 -4.18 -5.23
C ALA A 136 18.92 -5.49 -5.09
N ALA A 137 20.20 -5.50 -5.50
CA ALA A 137 21.07 -6.66 -5.31
C ALA A 137 21.21 -6.99 -3.81
N ALA A 138 21.43 -6.00 -2.95
CA ALA A 138 21.50 -6.15 -1.50
C ALA A 138 20.21 -6.75 -0.93
N TYR A 139 19.07 -6.13 -1.23
CA TYR A 139 17.77 -6.59 -0.74
C TYR A 139 17.49 -8.04 -1.12
N TYR A 140 17.71 -8.40 -2.40
CA TYR A 140 17.52 -9.77 -2.90
C TYR A 140 18.68 -10.73 -2.59
N SER A 141 19.65 -10.27 -1.80
CA SER A 141 20.69 -11.11 -1.20
C SER A 141 20.47 -11.36 0.29
N GLY A 142 19.59 -10.62 0.94
CA GLY A 142 19.35 -10.69 2.37
C GLY A 142 17.95 -11.17 2.75
N PRO A 143 17.53 -10.94 4.01
CA PRO A 143 16.18 -11.25 4.49
C PRO A 143 15.07 -10.55 3.72
N GLY A 144 15.34 -9.42 3.05
CA GLY A 144 14.38 -8.73 2.18
C GLY A 144 13.82 -9.65 1.08
N ALA A 145 14.65 -10.50 0.49
CA ALA A 145 14.21 -11.52 -0.47
C ALA A 145 13.16 -12.48 0.14
N LEU A 146 13.41 -12.92 1.37
CA LEU A 146 12.54 -13.82 2.11
C LEU A 146 11.26 -13.13 2.56
N TRP A 147 11.31 -11.83 2.84
CA TRP A 147 10.14 -11.01 3.16
C TRP A 147 9.17 -10.94 1.97
N ASP A 148 9.66 -10.58 0.79
CA ASP A 148 8.85 -10.54 -0.44
C ASP A 148 8.27 -11.92 -0.77
N PHE A 149 9.10 -12.97 -0.71
CA PHE A 149 8.67 -14.33 -0.94
C PHE A 149 7.63 -14.79 0.10
N GLY A 150 7.84 -14.45 1.36
CA GLY A 150 6.92 -14.74 2.46
C GLY A 150 5.54 -14.13 2.22
N TRP A 151 5.48 -12.85 1.86
CA TRP A 151 4.21 -12.18 1.53
C TRP A 151 3.52 -12.76 0.30
N MET A 152 4.28 -13.17 -0.71
CA MET A 152 3.73 -13.92 -1.85
C MET A 152 3.09 -15.23 -1.37
N VAL A 153 3.81 -16.03 -0.58
CA VAL A 153 3.34 -17.32 -0.07
C VAL A 153 2.12 -17.15 0.82
N VAL A 154 2.13 -16.19 1.76
CA VAL A 154 0.98 -15.87 2.61
C VAL A 154 -0.22 -15.48 1.76
N THR A 155 -0.03 -14.65 0.74
CA THR A 155 -1.11 -14.26 -0.18
C THR A 155 -1.68 -15.45 -0.93
N LEU A 156 -0.83 -16.36 -1.42
CA LEU A 156 -1.27 -17.57 -2.11
C LEU A 156 -1.98 -18.56 -1.17
N ILE A 157 -1.52 -18.73 0.07
CA ILE A 157 -2.16 -19.67 1.01
C ILE A 157 -3.49 -19.11 1.51
N PHE A 158 -3.50 -17.85 1.95
CA PHE A 158 -4.64 -17.28 2.67
C PHE A 158 -5.57 -16.42 1.81
N ALA A 159 -5.10 -15.92 0.65
CA ALA A 159 -5.82 -14.98 -0.19
C ALA A 159 -5.85 -15.38 -1.69
N TRP A 160 -5.51 -16.61 -2.09
CA TRP A 160 -5.56 -16.99 -3.52
C TRP A 160 -6.91 -16.75 -4.18
N LYS A 161 -8.02 -16.87 -3.43
CA LYS A 161 -9.36 -16.57 -3.94
C LYS A 161 -9.46 -15.12 -4.43
N ALA A 162 -8.71 -14.19 -3.82
CA ALA A 162 -8.64 -12.80 -4.27
C ALA A 162 -8.14 -12.69 -5.70
N LEU A 163 -7.34 -13.63 -6.19
CA LEU A 163 -6.87 -13.68 -7.58
C LEU A 163 -7.90 -14.28 -8.55
N THR A 164 -9.13 -14.60 -8.14
CA THR A 164 -10.17 -15.17 -9.03
C THR A 164 -11.06 -14.09 -9.66
N ALA A 165 -11.60 -14.37 -10.84
CA ALA A 165 -12.57 -13.49 -11.50
C ALA A 165 -13.88 -13.36 -10.71
N GLY A 166 -14.25 -14.42 -9.98
CA GLY A 166 -15.41 -14.42 -9.08
C GLY A 166 -15.22 -13.42 -7.95
N TYR A 167 -14.07 -13.46 -7.26
CA TYR A 167 -13.77 -12.52 -6.18
C TYR A 167 -13.70 -11.07 -6.67
N PHE A 168 -13.09 -10.84 -7.84
CA PHE A 168 -13.07 -9.51 -8.45
C PHE A 168 -14.49 -8.95 -8.65
N ARG A 169 -15.39 -9.73 -9.24
CA ARG A 169 -16.78 -9.30 -9.48
C ARG A 169 -17.62 -9.16 -8.23
N GLN A 170 -17.45 -10.05 -7.26
CA GLN A 170 -18.32 -10.14 -6.08
C GLN A 170 -17.82 -9.31 -4.89
N VAL A 171 -16.53 -8.99 -4.85
CA VAL A 171 -15.91 -8.32 -3.70
C VAL A 171 -15.26 -7.01 -4.12
N ILE A 172 -14.38 -7.03 -5.12
CA ILE A 172 -13.55 -5.87 -5.47
C ILE A 172 -14.36 -4.77 -6.16
N VAL A 173 -15.13 -5.12 -7.21
CA VAL A 173 -15.95 -4.15 -7.94
C VAL A 173 -17.02 -3.53 -7.03
N PRO A 174 -17.77 -4.30 -6.22
CA PRO A 174 -18.79 -3.73 -5.33
C PRO A 174 -18.20 -2.92 -4.16
N ALA A 175 -16.94 -3.15 -3.77
CA ALA A 175 -16.27 -2.30 -2.79
C ALA A 175 -15.98 -0.88 -3.33
N ASP A 176 -15.93 -0.70 -4.66
CA ASP A 176 -15.69 0.60 -5.28
C ASP A 176 -16.31 0.74 -6.69
N PRO A 177 -17.64 0.70 -6.79
CA PRO A 177 -18.31 0.66 -8.09
C PRO A 177 -18.09 1.94 -8.90
N ARG A 178 -17.82 3.07 -8.21
CA ARG A 178 -17.56 4.36 -8.85
C ARG A 178 -16.24 4.36 -9.60
N ALA A 179 -15.14 3.92 -8.97
CA ALA A 179 -13.83 3.93 -9.63
C ALA A 179 -13.75 2.89 -10.76
N TRP A 180 -14.19 1.66 -10.50
CA TRP A 180 -14.21 0.62 -11.54
C TRP A 180 -15.15 0.97 -12.69
N GLY A 181 -16.33 1.53 -12.40
CA GLY A 181 -17.25 2.03 -13.41
C GLY A 181 -16.70 3.23 -14.18
N TRP A 182 -15.93 4.11 -13.53
CA TRP A 182 -15.23 5.20 -14.20
C TRP A 182 -14.16 4.68 -15.15
N LEU A 183 -13.32 3.73 -14.72
CA LEU A 183 -12.31 3.09 -15.58
C LEU A 183 -12.97 2.41 -16.79
N HIS A 184 -14.05 1.66 -16.55
CA HIS A 184 -14.83 1.02 -17.61
C HIS A 184 -15.33 2.04 -18.64
N ARG A 185 -16.02 3.10 -18.19
CA ARG A 185 -16.66 4.08 -19.10
C ARG A 185 -15.65 5.02 -19.76
N LYS A 186 -14.69 5.54 -19.01
CA LYS A 186 -13.77 6.59 -19.48
C LYS A 186 -12.67 6.03 -20.37
N LEU A 187 -12.11 4.87 -20.00
CA LEU A 187 -11.03 4.23 -20.75
C LEU A 187 -11.55 3.12 -21.69
N ARG A 188 -12.87 2.89 -21.73
CA ARG A 188 -13.53 1.84 -22.54
C ARG A 188 -12.94 0.45 -22.29
N LEU A 189 -12.51 0.18 -21.05
CA LEU A 189 -11.88 -1.07 -20.69
C LEU A 189 -12.94 -2.16 -20.47
N PRO A 190 -12.93 -3.28 -21.22
CA PRO A 190 -13.83 -4.40 -20.95
C PRO A 190 -13.51 -5.03 -19.59
N GLU A 191 -14.44 -5.80 -19.02
CA GLU A 191 -14.27 -6.44 -17.70
C GLU A 191 -12.97 -7.25 -17.62
N ARG A 192 -12.60 -7.97 -18.68
CA ARG A 192 -11.34 -8.73 -18.77
C ARG A 192 -10.11 -7.83 -18.61
N ALA A 193 -10.14 -6.61 -19.14
CA ALA A 193 -9.05 -5.66 -18.99
C ALA A 193 -9.01 -5.07 -17.57
N LEU A 194 -10.16 -4.80 -16.94
CA LEU A 194 -10.20 -4.37 -15.54
C LEU A 194 -9.70 -5.46 -14.59
N LEU A 195 -10.06 -6.72 -14.85
CA LEU A 195 -9.55 -7.88 -14.13
C LEU A 195 -8.03 -8.03 -14.32
N LEU A 196 -7.52 -7.75 -15.53
CA LEU A 196 -6.09 -7.72 -15.81
C LEU A 196 -5.39 -6.60 -15.05
N VAL A 197 -5.96 -5.39 -14.95
CA VAL A 197 -5.42 -4.31 -14.12
C VAL A 197 -5.35 -4.74 -12.65
N TYR A 198 -6.45 -5.31 -12.14
CA TYR A 198 -6.54 -5.78 -10.76
C TYR A 198 -5.52 -6.88 -10.43
N ARG A 199 -5.41 -7.93 -11.26
CA ARG A 199 -4.45 -9.03 -11.06
C ARG A 199 -3.04 -8.66 -11.48
N GLY A 200 -2.91 -7.67 -12.36
CA GLY A 200 -1.65 -7.22 -12.94
C GLY A 200 -0.69 -6.73 -11.87
N ILE A 201 -1.20 -6.17 -10.77
CA ILE A 201 -0.39 -5.78 -9.61
C ILE A 201 0.32 -6.98 -9.00
N PHE A 202 -0.37 -8.11 -8.77
CA PHE A 202 0.25 -9.35 -8.30
C PHE A 202 1.32 -9.86 -9.26
N PHE A 203 1.01 -9.92 -10.56
CA PHE A 203 1.96 -10.45 -11.55
C PHE A 203 3.14 -9.51 -11.81
N TYR A 204 2.93 -8.20 -11.70
CA TYR A 204 3.99 -7.21 -11.74
C TYR A 204 4.94 -7.40 -10.56
N ALA A 205 4.42 -7.61 -9.35
CA ALA A 205 5.22 -7.90 -8.16
C ALA A 205 6.02 -9.18 -8.30
N LEU A 206 5.38 -10.26 -8.76
CA LEU A 206 6.02 -11.53 -9.03
C LEU A 206 7.15 -11.39 -10.05
N GLY A 207 6.88 -10.70 -11.16
CA GLY A 207 7.87 -10.43 -12.20
C GLY A 207 9.04 -9.60 -11.66
N ARG A 208 8.77 -8.57 -10.86
CA ARG A 208 9.79 -7.71 -10.23
C ARG A 208 10.65 -8.49 -9.24
N MET A 209 10.03 -9.31 -8.38
CA MET A 209 10.71 -10.18 -7.43
C MET A 209 11.65 -11.17 -8.13
N ILE A 210 11.14 -11.88 -9.14
CA ILE A 210 11.94 -12.84 -9.91
C ILE A 210 13.07 -12.10 -10.64
N SER A 211 12.78 -10.99 -11.32
CA SER A 211 13.77 -10.26 -12.11
C SER A 211 14.91 -9.75 -11.26
N TRP A 212 14.62 -9.13 -10.11
CA TRP A 212 15.67 -8.63 -9.22
C TRP A 212 16.44 -9.75 -8.51
N PHE A 213 15.77 -10.85 -8.17
CA PHE A 213 16.45 -12.02 -7.65
C PHE A 213 17.44 -12.59 -8.68
N LEU A 214 17.00 -12.79 -9.93
CA LEU A 214 17.87 -13.25 -11.02
C LEU A 214 19.01 -12.27 -11.29
N PHE A 215 18.73 -10.97 -11.32
CA PHE A 215 19.75 -9.93 -11.43
C PHE A 215 20.81 -10.06 -10.33
N ALA A 216 20.39 -10.18 -9.06
CA ALA A 216 21.29 -10.33 -7.93
C ALA A 216 22.16 -11.60 -8.03
N ARG A 217 21.59 -12.70 -8.56
CA ARG A 217 22.31 -13.99 -8.71
C ARG A 217 23.27 -14.01 -9.90
N PHE A 218 22.85 -13.50 -11.05
CA PHE A 218 23.54 -13.76 -12.32
C PHE A 218 24.33 -12.56 -12.84
N ASP A 219 23.85 -11.34 -12.60
CA ASP A 219 24.50 -10.13 -13.09
C ASP A 219 25.37 -9.51 -11.98
N ALA A 220 24.75 -9.09 -10.87
CA ALA A 220 25.46 -8.51 -9.74
C ALA A 220 26.35 -9.52 -8.98
N LYS A 221 26.00 -10.82 -9.05
CA LYS A 221 26.77 -11.94 -8.45
C LYS A 221 27.11 -11.74 -6.98
N THR A 222 26.21 -11.09 -6.23
CA THR A 222 26.42 -10.80 -4.82
C THR A 222 26.27 -12.06 -3.97
N PRO A 223 26.91 -12.19 -2.79
CA PRO A 223 26.72 -13.35 -1.93
C PRO A 223 25.31 -13.35 -1.30
N PHE A 224 24.65 -14.51 -1.25
CA PHE A 224 23.36 -14.66 -0.56
C PHE A 224 23.59 -14.81 0.95
N GLN A 225 23.18 -13.80 1.73
CA GLN A 225 23.36 -13.68 3.18
C GLN A 225 22.02 -13.37 3.86
N PRO A 226 21.10 -14.34 4.00
CA PRO A 226 19.80 -14.17 4.64
C PRO A 226 19.92 -14.16 6.18
N VAL A 227 20.81 -13.33 6.70
CA VAL A 227 21.02 -13.11 8.13
C VAL A 227 20.35 -11.80 8.53
N TRP A 228 19.83 -11.72 9.75
CA TRP A 228 19.24 -10.49 10.28
C TRP A 228 20.23 -9.33 10.22
N GLY A 229 19.79 -8.16 9.75
CA GLY A 229 20.67 -7.01 9.50
C GLY A 229 21.58 -7.18 8.29
N GLY A 230 21.36 -8.22 7.49
CA GLY A 230 22.12 -8.51 6.28
C GLY A 230 21.45 -8.01 5.00
N PRO A 231 22.18 -8.00 3.87
CA PRO A 231 23.53 -8.52 3.75
C PRO A 231 24.61 -7.58 4.33
N LEU A 232 25.74 -8.16 4.75
CA LEU A 232 26.84 -7.45 5.43
C LEU A 232 27.91 -6.89 4.48
N TYR A 233 27.81 -7.19 3.19
CA TYR A 233 28.76 -6.68 2.18
C TYR A 233 28.42 -5.26 1.70
N VAL A 234 27.26 -4.73 2.08
CA VAL A 234 26.89 -3.32 1.90
C VAL A 234 26.70 -2.67 3.25
N GLU A 235 27.07 -1.40 3.34
CA GLU A 235 26.84 -0.61 4.54
C GLU A 235 25.36 -0.18 4.58
N GLY A 236 24.70 -0.47 5.69
CA GLY A 236 23.34 -0.03 5.94
C GLY A 236 23.31 1.42 6.37
N ALA A 237 22.34 2.18 5.87
CA ALA A 237 22.02 3.47 6.44
C ALA A 237 21.42 3.25 7.83
N ASP A 238 22.00 3.91 8.83
CA ASP A 238 21.41 4.13 10.15
C ASP A 238 21.15 5.62 10.29
N LEU A 239 19.90 5.98 10.53
CA LEU A 239 19.44 7.35 10.59
C LEU A 239 19.13 7.82 12.02
N SER A 240 19.21 6.91 12.99
CA SER A 240 19.04 7.25 14.40
C SER A 240 20.39 7.64 14.99
N ASP A 241 20.43 8.74 15.72
CA ASP A 241 21.57 9.12 16.56
C ASP A 241 21.40 8.68 18.02
N ALA A 242 20.29 7.98 18.31
CA ALA A 242 19.82 7.71 19.65
C ALA A 242 20.17 6.30 20.12
N SER A 243 20.35 6.15 21.44
CA SER A 243 20.40 4.83 22.06
C SER A 243 19.03 4.14 22.00
N PHE A 244 18.97 2.81 22.12
CA PHE A 244 17.71 2.07 22.14
C PHE A 244 16.68 2.62 23.15
N VAL A 245 17.14 2.99 24.36
CA VAL A 245 16.26 3.57 25.40
C VAL A 245 15.70 4.91 24.94
N GLU A 246 16.53 5.74 24.32
CA GLU A 246 16.11 7.04 23.82
C GLU A 246 15.16 6.92 22.62
N VAL A 247 15.40 5.96 21.71
CA VAL A 247 14.46 5.60 20.64
C VAL A 247 13.09 5.25 21.25
N CYS A 248 13.05 4.40 22.28
CA CYS A 248 11.80 4.03 22.95
C CYS A 248 11.08 5.26 23.55
N ILE A 249 11.82 6.15 24.21
CA ILE A 249 11.26 7.37 24.84
C ILE A 249 10.71 8.32 23.78
N ARG A 250 11.54 8.68 22.77
CA ARG A 250 11.15 9.60 21.67
C ARG A 250 9.97 9.03 20.89
N THR A 251 9.95 7.72 20.63
CA THR A 251 8.85 7.01 19.96
C THR A 251 7.58 7.04 20.80
N ALA A 252 7.66 6.79 22.11
CA ALA A 252 6.50 6.82 23.01
C ALA A 252 5.88 8.22 23.11
N ILE A 253 6.71 9.26 23.26
CA ILE A 253 6.26 10.65 23.28
C ILE A 253 5.61 11.03 21.94
N GLY A 254 6.28 10.72 20.82
CA GLY A 254 5.76 10.96 19.48
C GLY A 254 4.42 10.26 19.24
N GLY A 255 4.32 8.99 19.65
CA GLY A 255 3.09 8.21 19.56
C GLY A 255 1.95 8.80 20.38
N ALA A 256 2.20 9.18 21.64
CA ALA A 256 1.20 9.81 22.49
C ALA A 256 0.68 11.14 21.89
N ALA A 257 1.59 11.99 21.40
CA ALA A 257 1.25 13.24 20.74
C ALA A 257 0.48 13.01 19.43
N PHE A 258 0.87 12.01 18.63
CA PHE A 258 0.16 11.61 17.42
C PHE A 258 -1.28 11.19 17.71
N PHE A 259 -1.50 10.31 18.70
CA PHE A 259 -2.86 9.89 19.07
C PHE A 259 -3.70 11.04 19.63
N ALA A 260 -3.11 11.92 20.43
CA ALA A 260 -3.78 13.13 20.90
C ALA A 260 -4.20 14.04 19.73
N ALA A 261 -3.32 14.25 18.75
CA ALA A 261 -3.62 15.02 17.55
C ALA A 261 -4.72 14.38 16.70
N LEU A 262 -4.68 13.05 16.50
CA LEU A 262 -5.75 12.33 15.80
C LEU A 262 -7.09 12.44 16.52
N TYR A 263 -7.10 12.31 17.84
CA TYR A 263 -8.30 12.48 18.64
C TYR A 263 -8.88 13.90 18.47
N LEU A 264 -8.04 14.93 18.57
CA LEU A 264 -8.46 16.32 18.37
C LEU A 264 -8.98 16.54 16.95
N ALA A 265 -8.26 16.10 15.92
CA ALA A 265 -8.69 16.21 14.53
C ALA A 265 -10.03 15.49 14.28
N TRP A 266 -10.21 14.31 14.88
CA TRP A 266 -11.47 13.58 14.87
C TRP A 266 -12.63 14.38 15.45
N ARG A 267 -12.43 14.95 16.65
CA ARG A 267 -13.44 15.75 17.34
C ARG A 267 -13.77 17.05 16.61
N LEU A 268 -12.77 17.69 16.01
CA LEU A 268 -12.92 19.00 15.39
C LEU A 268 -13.54 18.93 13.99
N PHE A 269 -13.08 18.02 13.12
CA PHE A 269 -13.53 18.01 11.71
C PHE A 269 -13.62 16.64 11.05
N ILE A 270 -12.75 15.66 11.34
CA ILE A 270 -12.76 14.37 10.59
C ILE A 270 -14.08 13.64 10.82
N ARG A 271 -14.63 13.65 12.04
CA ARG A 271 -15.95 13.04 12.31
C ARG A 271 -17.05 13.62 11.42
N ARG A 272 -17.10 14.94 11.24
CA ARG A 272 -18.10 15.59 10.38
C ARG A 272 -17.92 15.17 8.92
N LEU A 273 -16.68 15.15 8.43
CA LEU A 273 -16.39 14.67 7.06
C LEU A 273 -16.75 13.20 6.89
N TRP A 274 -16.49 12.39 7.90
CA TRP A 274 -16.84 10.99 7.93
C TRP A 274 -18.34 10.79 7.88
N ASP A 275 -19.10 11.48 8.71
CA ASP A 275 -20.57 11.38 8.75
C ASP A 275 -21.20 11.80 7.41
N LEU A 276 -20.61 12.77 6.70
CA LEU A 276 -20.99 13.17 5.34
C LEU A 276 -20.55 12.19 4.24
N GLY A 277 -19.63 11.28 4.54
CA GLY A 277 -19.13 10.30 3.59
C GLY A 277 -20.18 9.25 3.21
N THR A 278 -20.08 8.72 1.99
CA THR A 278 -20.92 7.64 1.50
C THR A 278 -20.16 6.31 1.55
N ASN A 279 -20.85 5.26 2.01
CA ASN A 279 -20.40 3.89 1.83
C ASN A 279 -20.79 3.39 0.43
N PRO A 280 -20.04 2.46 -0.16
CA PRO A 280 -20.54 1.68 -1.30
C PRO A 280 -21.84 0.98 -0.89
N PRO A 281 -22.74 0.68 -1.85
CA PRO A 281 -23.91 -0.14 -1.56
C PRO A 281 -23.47 -1.41 -0.83
N SER A 282 -23.86 -1.55 0.44
CA SER A 282 -23.53 -2.72 1.22
C SER A 282 -24.18 -3.92 0.55
N MET A 283 -23.41 -4.96 0.21
CA MET A 283 -23.96 -6.20 -0.36
C MET A 283 -24.90 -6.97 0.59
N LEU A 284 -25.20 -6.42 1.77
CA LEU A 284 -26.29 -6.89 2.62
C LEU A 284 -27.65 -6.84 1.91
N ASN A 285 -27.80 -5.99 0.88
CA ASN A 285 -29.01 -5.96 0.04
C ASN A 285 -28.92 -6.86 -1.22
N LEU A 286 -27.77 -7.47 -1.52
CA LEU A 286 -27.67 -8.35 -2.70
C LEU A 286 -28.05 -9.81 -2.39
N ARG A 287 -28.23 -10.18 -1.11
CA ARG A 287 -28.76 -11.50 -0.78
C ARG A 287 -30.25 -11.66 -1.11
N SER A 288 -30.99 -10.56 -1.29
CA SER A 288 -32.36 -10.58 -1.81
C SER A 288 -32.41 -10.55 -3.34
N ASP A 289 -31.41 -9.98 -4.01
CA ASP A 289 -31.48 -9.69 -5.45
C ASP A 289 -30.72 -10.72 -6.31
N VAL A 290 -29.88 -11.56 -5.69
CA VAL A 290 -29.10 -12.61 -6.40
C VAL A 290 -29.95 -13.85 -6.75
N GLU A 291 -31.23 -13.90 -6.37
CA GLU A 291 -32.17 -14.87 -6.98
C GLU A 291 -32.53 -14.51 -8.43
N GLU A 292 -32.26 -13.28 -8.90
CA GLU A 292 -32.42 -12.89 -10.29
C GLU A 292 -31.05 -12.58 -10.92
N GLY A 293 -30.62 -13.41 -11.87
CA GLY A 293 -29.31 -13.34 -12.54
C GLY A 293 -29.09 -12.12 -13.44
N ALA A 294 -29.23 -10.89 -12.94
CA ALA A 294 -28.99 -9.67 -13.69
C ALA A 294 -27.49 -9.33 -13.78
N PRO A 295 -26.92 -9.13 -14.98
CA PRO A 295 -25.54 -8.69 -15.12
C PRO A 295 -25.35 -7.24 -14.65
N LEU A 296 -24.29 -7.00 -13.88
CA LEU A 296 -23.84 -5.73 -13.26
C LEU A 296 -23.72 -4.50 -14.20
N PHE A 297 -23.91 -4.67 -15.52
CA PHE A 297 -23.76 -3.63 -16.54
C PHE A 297 -24.98 -3.47 -17.47
N ALA A 298 -26.13 -4.08 -17.17
CA ALA A 298 -27.31 -4.09 -18.07
C ALA A 298 -28.11 -2.77 -18.15
N GLY A 299 -27.53 -1.63 -17.78
CA GLY A 299 -28.23 -0.35 -17.67
C GLY A 299 -27.74 0.70 -18.66
N ALA A 300 -27.57 0.36 -19.95
CA ALA A 300 -27.32 1.37 -21.00
C ALA A 300 -27.51 0.80 -22.43
N GLU A 301 -28.61 0.12 -22.72
CA GLU A 301 -29.05 -0.02 -24.12
C GLU A 301 -30.45 0.59 -24.29
N THR A 302 -30.45 1.70 -25.00
CA THR A 302 -31.59 2.51 -25.40
C THR A 302 -32.60 1.68 -26.19
N SER A 303 -33.86 1.77 -25.78
CA SER A 303 -35.02 1.31 -26.52
C SER A 303 -35.11 2.00 -27.89
N THR A 304 -34.77 1.29 -28.96
CA THR A 304 -35.25 1.62 -30.31
C THR A 304 -36.40 0.71 -30.66
N SER A 305 -37.62 1.17 -30.41
CA SER A 305 -38.83 0.59 -30.98
C SER A 305 -38.82 0.80 -32.50
N ARG A 306 -38.70 -0.27 -33.29
CA ARG A 306 -39.12 -0.28 -34.69
C ARG A 306 -40.53 -0.86 -34.76
N SER A 307 -41.51 0.01 -34.95
CA SER A 307 -42.80 -0.33 -35.52
C SER A 307 -42.67 -0.25 -37.05
N THR A 308 -42.88 -1.36 -37.74
CA THR A 308 -43.17 -1.38 -39.19
C THR A 308 -44.68 -1.54 -39.37
N PRO A 309 -45.31 -0.79 -40.30
CA PRO A 309 -46.60 -1.15 -40.87
C PRO A 309 -46.46 -2.31 -41.84
#